data_AF-A0A6A0ALM6-F1
#
_entry.id   AF-A0A6A0ALM6-F1
#
_cell.length_a   1.000
_cell.length_b   1.000
_cell.length_c   1.000
_cell.angle_alpha   90.00
_cell.angle_beta   90.00
_cell.angle_gamma   90.00
#
_symmetry.space_group_name_H-M   'P 1'
#
loop_
_entity.id
_entity.type
_entity.pdbx_description
1 polymer ?
#
loop_
_entity_poly.entity_id
_entity_poly.type
_entity_poly.pdbx_seq_one_letter_code
_entity_poly.pdbx_strand_id
1 'polypeptide(L)'
;ALSTVPAPLAGAEVEAVEEGGGCWAVRTFGGVADSKAVQQQAQQLRKELERDGVAYQEAAGWKLARYNDPGTPGWLRRNEVMVPLAEPFELWRPGELP
;
A
#
# COMPACT_ATOMS: atom_id res chain seq x y z
N ALA A 1 -14.66 15.38 1.23
CA ALA A 1 -14.36 15.76 -0.16
C ALA A 1 -13.26 16.81 -0.14
N LEU A 2 -12.41 16.90 -1.17
CA LEU A 2 -11.24 17.80 -1.20
C LEU A 2 -11.53 19.25 -0.79
N SER A 3 -12.76 19.73 -1.00
CA SER A 3 -13.23 21.05 -0.60
C SER A 3 -13.14 21.36 0.90
N THR A 4 -13.00 20.35 1.76
CA THR A 4 -12.85 20.52 3.22
C THR A 4 -11.41 20.40 3.71
N VAL A 5 -10.46 20.07 2.83
CA VAL A 5 -9.04 19.99 3.15
C VAL A 5 -8.43 21.41 3.04
N PRO A 6 -7.63 21.87 4.03
CA PRO A 6 -6.95 23.16 3.92
C PRO A 6 -6.14 23.25 2.64
N ALA A 7 -6.31 24.35 1.90
CA ALA A 7 -5.54 24.57 0.68
C ALA A 7 -4.04 24.69 1.01
N PRO A 8 -3.16 24.15 0.15
CA PRO A 8 -1.73 24.43 0.21
C PRO A 8 -1.45 25.94 0.21
N LEU A 9 -0.32 26.34 0.80
CA LEU A 9 0.12 27.74 0.79
C LEU A 9 0.36 28.21 -0.65
N ALA A 10 0.11 29.50 -0.90
CA ALA A 10 0.41 30.12 -2.18
C ALA A 10 1.89 29.95 -2.53
N GLY A 11 2.19 29.37 -3.71
CA GLY A 11 3.55 29.11 -4.18
C GLY A 11 4.17 27.81 -3.67
N ALA A 12 3.44 26.96 -2.94
CA ALA A 12 3.93 25.65 -2.53
C ALA A 12 3.91 24.64 -3.71
N GLU A 13 4.91 23.78 -3.78
CA GLU A 13 5.01 22.68 -4.76
C GLU A 13 4.27 21.41 -4.28
N VAL A 14 3.09 21.58 -3.65
CA VAL A 14 2.27 20.47 -3.15
C VAL A 14 0.80 20.70 -3.50
N GLU A 15 0.10 19.61 -3.78
CA GLU A 15 -1.32 19.61 -4.09
C GLU A 15 -2.06 18.58 -3.24
N ALA A 16 -3.33 18.88 -2.91
CA ALA A 16 -4.21 17.91 -2.29
C ALA A 16 -4.81 17.02 -3.38
N VAL A 17 -4.62 15.71 -3.24
CA VAL A 17 -5.12 14.71 -4.19
C VAL A 17 -6.18 13.85 -3.52
N GLU A 18 -7.25 13.56 -4.25
CA GLU A 18 -8.25 12.58 -3.81
C GLU A 18 -7.74 11.19 -4.17
N GLU A 19 -7.66 10.33 -3.16
CA GLU A 19 -7.23 8.95 -3.32
C GLU A 19 -8.42 8.04 -3.00
N GLY A 20 -8.82 7.24 -3.98
CA GLY A 20 -9.87 6.25 -3.78
C GLY A 20 -9.47 5.24 -2.69
N GLY A 21 -10.36 5.02 -1.72
CA GLY A 21 -10.21 3.94 -0.75
C GLY A 21 -10.33 2.56 -1.40
N GLY A 22 -10.07 1.51 -0.63
CA GLY A 22 -10.21 0.14 -1.12
C GLY A 22 -9.55 -0.88 -0.20
N CYS A 23 -9.61 -2.15 -0.62
CA CYS A 23 -8.90 -3.23 0.05
C CYS A 23 -7.54 -3.46 -0.62
N TRP A 24 -6.51 -3.67 0.20
CA TRP A 24 -5.13 -3.81 -0.27
C TRP A 24 -4.52 -5.06 0.35
N ALA A 25 -3.82 -5.84 -0.48
CA ALA A 25 -2.88 -6.83 0.02
C ALA A 25 -1.59 -6.11 0.39
N VAL A 26 -1.04 -6.41 1.57
CA VAL A 26 0.14 -5.73 2.11
C VAL A 26 1.21 -6.74 2.50
N ARG A 27 2.44 -6.49 2.07
CA ARG A 27 3.62 -7.22 2.52
C ARG A 27 4.55 -6.27 3.28
N THR A 28 4.77 -6.58 4.56
CA THR A 28 5.76 -5.88 5.38
C THR A 28 7.16 -6.44 5.13
N PHE A 29 8.17 -5.57 5.06
CA PHE A 29 9.58 -5.96 4.92
C PHE A 29 10.52 -4.98 5.61
N GLY A 30 11.67 -5.49 6.07
CA GLY A 30 12.73 -4.70 6.70
C GLY A 30 13.77 -4.19 5.70
N GLY A 31 14.72 -3.40 6.18
CA GLY A 31 15.89 -2.97 5.40
C GLY A 31 15.67 -1.66 4.61
N VAL A 32 16.54 -1.45 3.62
CA VAL A 32 16.49 -0.27 2.74
C VAL A 32 15.52 -0.55 1.59
N ALA A 33 14.49 0.27 1.47
CA ALA A 33 13.50 0.20 0.40
C ALA A 33 13.99 0.92 -0.87
N ASP A 34 15.06 0.42 -1.48
CA ASP A 34 15.46 0.84 -2.83
C ASP A 34 14.53 0.24 -3.90
N SER A 35 14.54 0.80 -5.12
CA SER A 35 13.62 0.41 -6.18
C SER A 35 13.67 -1.09 -6.52
N LYS A 36 14.86 -1.71 -6.44
CA LYS A 36 15.02 -3.14 -6.74
C LYS A 36 14.43 -3.98 -5.62
N ALA A 37 14.73 -3.65 -4.36
CA ALA A 37 14.18 -4.34 -3.20
C ALA A 37 12.65 -4.25 -3.19
N VAL A 38 12.09 -3.06 -3.42
CA VAL A 38 10.64 -2.84 -3.45
C VAL A 38 9.97 -3.64 -4.57
N GLN A 39 10.55 -3.63 -5.78
CA GLN A 39 10.03 -4.41 -6.90
C GLN A 39 10.05 -5.92 -6.62
N GLN A 40 11.10 -6.44 -5.97
CA GLN A 40 11.17 -7.84 -5.55
C GLN A 40 10.07 -8.19 -4.54
N GLN A 41 9.83 -7.33 -3.54
CA GLN A 41 8.75 -7.54 -2.57
C GLN A 41 7.37 -7.49 -3.23
N ALA A 42 7.15 -6.57 -4.20
CA ALA A 42 5.90 -6.49 -4.95
C ALA A 42 5.64 -7.77 -5.77
N GLN A 43 6.67 -8.26 -6.47
CA GLN A 43 6.58 -9.51 -7.24
C GLN A 43 6.33 -10.71 -6.34
N GLN A 44 6.99 -10.77 -5.18
CA GLN A 44 6.78 -11.85 -4.24
C GLN A 44 5.36 -11.84 -3.66
N LEU A 45 4.82 -10.66 -3.33
CA LEU A 45 3.43 -10.51 -2.89
C LEU A 45 2.46 -10.99 -3.98
N ARG A 46 2.64 -10.59 -5.25
CA ARG A 46 1.79 -11.03 -6.36
C ARG A 46 1.78 -12.55 -6.52
N LYS A 47 2.94 -13.20 -6.46
CA LYS A 47 3.04 -14.67 -6.51
C LYS A 47 2.29 -15.36 -5.38
N GLU A 48 2.32 -14.78 -4.18
CA GLU A 48 1.57 -15.30 -3.04
C GLU A 48 0.06 -15.14 -3.22
N LEU A 49 -0.38 -13.99 -3.73
CA LEU A 49 -1.79 -13.77 -4.08
C LEU A 49 -2.28 -14.73 -5.16
N GLU A 50 -1.48 -14.95 -6.21
CA GLU A 50 -1.78 -15.92 -7.29
C GLU A 50 -1.87 -17.34 -6.74
N ARG A 51 -0.93 -17.74 -5.88
CA ARG A 51 -0.95 -19.04 -5.21
C ARG A 51 -2.21 -19.22 -4.37
N ASP A 52 -2.65 -18.16 -3.69
CA ASP A 52 -3.79 -18.18 -2.78
C ASP A 52 -5.14 -17.89 -3.48
N GLY A 53 -5.13 -17.69 -4.81
CA GLY A 53 -6.33 -17.43 -5.61
C GLY A 53 -6.97 -16.07 -5.38
N VAL A 54 -6.21 -15.08 -4.89
CA VAL A 54 -6.69 -13.73 -4.57
C VAL A 54 -6.48 -12.80 -5.76
N ALA A 55 -7.58 -12.27 -6.31
CA ALA A 55 -7.54 -11.35 -7.45
C ALA A 55 -7.07 -9.94 -7.06
N TYR A 56 -6.19 -9.35 -7.87
CA TYR A 56 -5.63 -8.02 -7.66
C TYR A 56 -5.61 -7.19 -8.95
N GLN A 57 -5.55 -5.86 -8.84
CA GLN A 57 -5.55 -4.97 -10.00
C GLN A 57 -4.13 -4.75 -10.53
N GLU A 58 -3.72 -5.55 -11.52
CA GLU A 58 -2.35 -5.50 -12.05
C GLU A 58 -1.97 -4.14 -12.63
N ALA A 59 -2.89 -3.48 -13.35
CA ALA A 59 -2.69 -2.19 -13.99
C ALA A 59 -2.49 -1.02 -13.00
N ALA A 60 -2.98 -1.16 -11.76
CA ALA A 60 -2.81 -0.15 -10.72
C ALA A 60 -1.41 -0.18 -10.07
N GLY A 61 -0.58 -1.18 -10.40
CA GLY A 61 0.81 -1.24 -9.94
C GLY A 61 0.95 -1.66 -8.48
N TRP A 62 1.81 -0.96 -7.74
CA TRP A 62 2.02 -1.12 -6.30
C TRP A 62 2.30 0.23 -5.65
N LYS A 63 2.03 0.33 -4.35
CA LYS A 63 2.39 1.48 -3.51
C LYS A 63 3.41 1.08 -2.45
N LEU A 64 4.27 2.01 -2.07
CA LEU A 64 5.27 1.85 -1.02
C LEU A 64 4.93 2.77 0.15
N ALA A 65 4.65 2.19 1.31
CA ALA A 65 4.53 2.94 2.56
C ALA A 65 5.82 2.79 3.39
N ARG A 66 6.34 3.93 3.84
CA ARG A 66 7.53 4.04 4.69
C ARG A 66 7.14 4.83 5.93
N TYR A 67 7.32 4.23 7.10
CA TYR A 67 6.85 4.81 8.37
C TYR A 67 7.97 5.40 9.23
N ASN A 68 9.24 5.20 8.84
CA ASN A 68 10.37 5.50 9.71
C ASN A 68 11.08 6.77 9.25
N ASP A 69 11.47 7.59 10.23
CA ASP A 69 12.31 8.76 10.02
C ASP A 69 13.70 8.40 9.48
N PRO A 70 14.40 9.33 8.80
CA PRO A 70 15.71 9.09 8.20
C PRO A 70 16.75 8.48 9.15
N GLY A 71 16.67 8.80 10.45
CA GLY A 71 17.58 8.33 11.50
C GLY A 71 17.37 6.89 11.95
N THR A 72 16.31 6.20 11.51
CA THR A 72 16.06 4.80 11.89
C THR A 72 17.06 3.88 11.19
N PRO A 73 17.84 3.05 11.92
CA PRO A 73 18.76 2.10 11.32
C PRO A 73 18.03 1.14 10.36
N GLY A 74 18.64 0.83 9.20
CA GLY A 74 17.97 0.12 8.10
C GLY A 74 17.27 -1.19 8.49
N TRP A 75 17.89 -2.02 9.31
CA TRP A 75 17.32 -3.27 9.84
C TRP A 75 16.10 -3.11 10.76
N LEU A 76 15.87 -1.92 11.33
CA LEU A 76 14.74 -1.59 12.19
C LEU A 76 13.64 -0.85 11.41
N ARG A 77 13.86 -0.54 10.14
CA ARG A 77 12.85 0.13 9.32
C ARG A 77 11.72 -0.83 8.98
N ARG A 78 10.49 -0.41 9.25
CA ARG A 78 9.27 -1.02 8.70
C ARG A 78 8.88 -0.39 7.37
N ASN A 79 8.91 -1.18 6.30
CA ASN A 79 8.39 -0.80 4.99
C ASN A 79 7.24 -1.73 4.61
N GLU A 80 6.32 -1.23 3.80
CA GLU A 80 5.18 -1.99 3.29
C GLU A 80 5.06 -1.79 1.78
N VAL A 81 4.90 -2.88 1.03
CA VAL A 81 4.47 -2.83 -0.36
C VAL A 81 3.01 -3.28 -0.45
N MET A 82 2.21 -2.49 -1.17
CA MET A 82 0.76 -2.63 -1.20
C MET A 82 0.30 -2.83 -2.64
N VAL A 83 -0.54 -3.83 -2.88
CA VAL A 83 -1.19 -4.09 -4.17
C VAL A 83 -2.70 -4.02 -3.97
N PRO A 84 -3.45 -3.25 -4.78
CA PRO A 84 -4.89 -3.11 -4.62
C PRO A 84 -5.58 -4.40 -5.06
N LEU A 85 -6.54 -4.87 -4.25
CA LEU A 85 -7.35 -6.04 -4.59
C LEU A 85 -8.39 -5.68 -5.65
N ALA A 86 -8.74 -6.65 -6.48
CA ALA A 86 -9.76 -6.47 -7.52
C ALA A 86 -11.16 -6.31 -6.90
N GLU A 87 -11.44 -7.11 -5.88
CA GLU A 87 -12.69 -7.09 -5.14
C GLU A 87 -12.43 -6.65 -3.69
N PRO A 88 -13.35 -5.89 -3.07
CA PRO A 88 -13.29 -5.62 -1.66
C PRO A 88 -13.37 -6.93 -0.88
N PHE A 89 -12.45 -7.16 0.06
CA PHE A 89 -12.58 -8.29 0.97
C PHE A 89 -13.80 -8.06 1.86
N GLU A 90 -14.81 -8.92 1.74
CA GLU A 90 -15.92 -8.96 2.70
C GLU A 90 -15.37 -9.47 4.04
N LEU A 91 -14.92 -8.53 4.87
CA LEU A 91 -14.47 -8.80 6.25
C LEU A 91 -15.57 -9.45 7.11
N TRP A 92 -16.83 -9.38 6.67
CA TRP A 92 -17.98 -9.90 7.39
C TRP A 92 -19.01 -10.48 6.42
N ARG A 93 -19.24 -11.79 6.51
CA ARG A 93 -20.39 -12.46 5.90
C ARG A 93 -21.48 -12.57 6.97
N PRO A 94 -22.69 -11.99 6.76
CA PRO A 94 -23.79 -12.16 7.70
C PRO A 94 -24.12 -13.65 7.87
N GLY A 95 -23.90 -14.20 9.06
CA GLY A 95 -24.24 -15.60 9.40
C GLY A 95 -23.06 -16.48 9.80
N GLU A 96 -21.82 -16.05 9.61
CA GLU A 96 -20.62 -16.73 10.14
C GLU A 96 -20.20 -16.03 11.45
N LEU A 97 -20.59 -16.58 12.59
CA LEU A 97 -19.96 -16.31 13.89
C LEU A 97 -18.94 -17.44 14.18
N PRO A 98 -17.84 -17.15 14.90
CA PRO A 98 -16.79 -18.12 15.22
C PRO A 98 -17.29 -19.30 16.06
#